data_AF-A0A968MYV2-F1
#
_entry.id   AF-A0A968MYV2-F1
#
_cell.length_a   1.000
_cell.length_b   1.000
_cell.length_c   1.000
_cell.angle_alpha   90.00
_cell.angle_beta   90.00
_cell.angle_gamma   90.00
#
_symmetry.space_group_name_H-M   'P 1'
#
loop_
_entity.id
_entity.type
_entity.pdbx_description
1 polymer ?
#
loop_
_entity_poly.entity_id
_entity_poly.type
_entity_poly.pdbx_seq_one_letter_code
_entity_poly.pdbx_strand_id
1 'polypeptide(L)' 'MYRTDTCILKPSLPHEVTGQYQAGTTFAEGLVFFKGKWFLYYGTADSFIGVAVQDVGKL' A
#
# COMPACT_ATOMS: atom_id res chain seq x y z
N MET A 1 -0.47 -19.63 -14.09
CA MET A 1 -0.93 -18.36 -13.48
C MET A 1 -0.59 -18.45 -12.00
N TYR A 2 0.33 -17.63 -11.50
CA TYR A 2 0.79 -17.69 -10.11
C TYR A 2 0.18 -16.53 -9.32
N ARG A 3 -0.15 -16.80 -8.05
CA ARG A 3 -0.69 -15.84 -7.09
C ARG A 3 0.12 -16.00 -5.81
N THR A 4 0.35 -14.89 -5.10
CA THR A 4 0.97 -14.94 -3.77
C THR A 4 -0.01 -15.58 -2.78
N ASP A 5 0.54 -16.35 -1.82
CA ASP A 5 -0.27 -16.93 -0.73
C ASP A 5 -0.72 -15.87 0.29
N THR A 6 0.02 -14.76 0.36
CA THR A 6 -0.20 -13.67 1.31
C THR A 6 -0.43 -12.33 0.60
N CYS A 7 -0.98 -11.37 1.35
CA CYS A 7 -1.13 -10.00 0.90
C CYS A 7 0.23 -9.27 0.88
N ILE A 8 0.45 -8.44 -0.15
CA ILE A 8 1.62 -7.55 -0.25
C ILE A 8 1.43 -6.23 0.50
N LEU A 9 0.18 -5.86 0.78
CA LEU A 9 -0.22 -4.65 1.50
C LEU A 9 -1.43 -4.98 2.39
N LYS A 10 -1.40 -4.54 3.64
CA LYS A 10 -2.51 -4.63 4.59
C LYS A 10 -2.42 -3.48 5.59
N PRO A 11 -3.53 -3.10 6.26
CA PRO A 11 -3.50 -2.12 7.33
C PRO A 11 -2.51 -2.50 8.44
N SER A 12 -1.63 -1.57 8.79
CA SER A 12 -0.59 -1.73 9.81
C SER A 12 -0.27 -0.44 10.56
N LEU A 13 -0.57 0.72 9.97
CA LEU A 13 -0.35 2.04 10.54
C LEU A 13 -1.68 2.63 11.06
N PRO A 14 -1.64 3.55 12.05
CA PRO A 14 -2.85 4.13 12.63
C PRO A 14 -3.82 4.69 11.58
N HIS A 15 -3.33 5.46 10.60
CA HIS A 15 -4.15 6.07 9.55
C HIS A 15 -4.73 5.07 8.53
N GLU A 16 -4.28 3.81 8.54
CA GLU A 16 -4.84 2.73 7.73
C GLU A 16 -5.95 1.98 8.47
N VAL A 17 -5.97 2.09 9.81
CA VAL A 17 -6.93 1.43 10.71
C VAL A 17 -8.00 2.39 11.23
N THR A 18 -7.69 3.68 11.35
CA THR A 18 -8.62 4.69 11.85
C THR A 18 -9.57 5.14 10.74
N GLY A 19 -10.84 4.76 10.84
CA GLY A 19 -11.90 5.16 9.92
C GLY A 19 -13.21 4.44 10.22
N GLN A 20 -14.07 4.31 9.22
CA GLN A 20 -15.37 3.64 9.35
C GLN A 20 -15.25 2.14 9.70
N TYR A 21 -14.11 1.51 9.39
CA TYR A 21 -13.87 0.07 9.57
C TYR A 21 -12.84 -0.19 10.68
N GLN A 22 -13.25 -0.85 11.77
CA GLN A 22 -12.36 -1.19 12.90
C GLN A 22 -11.13 -2.02 12.49
N ALA A 23 -11.22 -2.81 11.42
CA ALA A 23 -10.10 -3.60 10.90
C ALA A 23 -9.14 -2.81 9.99
N GLY A 24 -9.51 -1.58 9.62
CA GLY A 24 -8.80 -0.78 8.62
C GLY A 24 -9.04 -1.21 7.18
N THR A 25 -8.58 -0.40 6.24
CA THR A 25 -8.53 -0.77 4.81
C THR A 25 -7.36 -0.09 4.10
N THR A 26 -6.78 -0.80 3.15
CA THR A 26 -5.76 -0.31 2.22
C THR A 26 -6.18 -0.71 0.81
N PHE A 27 -6.22 0.25 -0.12
CA PHE A 27 -6.66 0.01 -1.49
C PHE A 27 -5.65 0.54 -2.51
N ALA A 28 -4.97 -0.37 -3.21
CA ALA A 28 -3.92 -0.02 -4.18
C ALA A 28 -4.50 0.52 -5.49
N GLU A 29 -4.07 1.71 -5.91
CA GLU A 29 -4.65 2.41 -7.07
C GLU A 29 -3.62 2.85 -8.11
N GLY A 30 -2.41 3.25 -7.70
CA GLY A 30 -1.39 3.77 -8.61
C GLY A 30 -0.02 3.15 -8.37
N LEU A 31 0.56 2.51 -9.39
CA LEU A 31 1.92 1.99 -9.34
C LEU A 31 2.80 2.73 -10.37
N VAL A 32 3.85 3.39 -9.89
CA VAL A 32 4.75 4.19 -10.72
C VAL A 32 6.18 3.76 -10.50
N PHE A 33 6.91 3.49 -11.58
CA PHE A 33 8.36 3.36 -11.54
C PHE A 33 9.00 4.72 -11.81
N PHE A 34 9.76 5.25 -10.85
CA PHE A 34 10.41 6.54 -10.99
C PHE A 34 11.77 6.54 -10.28
N LYS A 35 12.81 7.01 -10.98
CA LYS A 35 14.17 7.15 -10.43
C LYS A 35 14.69 5.90 -9.70
N GLY A 36 14.49 4.70 -10.28
CA GLY A 36 14.98 3.44 -9.71
C GLY A 36 14.16 2.91 -8.52
N LYS A 37 12.95 3.44 -8.30
CA LYS A 37 12.08 3.03 -7.20
C LYS A 37 10.67 2.76 -7.70
N TRP A 38 10.00 1.81 -7.06
CA TRP A 38 8.57 1.61 -7.19
C TRP A 38 7.83 2.42 -6.14
N PHE A 39 6.85 3.21 -6.57
CA PHE A 39 5.94 3.96 -5.71
C PHE A 39 4.54 3.38 -5.89
N LEU A 40 3.99 2.80 -4.83
CA LEU A 40 2.61 2.35 -4.78
C LEU A 40 1.79 3.38 -3.99
N TYR A 41 0.93 4.12 -4.67
CA TYR A 41 -0.06 5.01 -4.08
C TYR A 41 -1.34 4.22 -3.80
N TYR A 42 -1.86 4.38 -2.59
CA TYR A 42 -3.00 3.61 -2.10
C TYR A 42 -3.90 4.45 -1.20
N GLY A 43 -5.20 4.19 -1.23
CA GLY A 43 -6.16 4.75 -0.28
C GLY A 43 -6.06 4.07 1.08
N THR A 44 -6.23 4.84 2.16
CA THR A 44 -6.20 4.34 3.55
C THR A 44 -7.48 4.72 4.29
N ALA A 45 -8.17 3.72 4.83
CA ALA A 45 -9.40 3.91 5.62
C ALA A 45 -10.44 4.89 5.01
N ASP A 46 -10.54 4.91 3.67
CA ASP A 46 -11.37 5.84 2.88
C ASP A 46 -11.19 7.33 3.23
N SER A 47 -10.02 7.71 3.74
CA SER A 47 -9.76 9.01 4.35
C SER A 47 -8.50 9.70 3.82
N PHE A 48 -7.44 8.94 3.54
CA PHE A 48 -6.15 9.50 3.11
C PHE A 48 -5.53 8.72 1.96
N ILE A 49 -4.49 9.32 1.37
CA ILE A 49 -3.64 8.67 0.38
C ILE A 49 -2.28 8.38 1.04
N GLY A 50 -1.87 7.11 1.02
CA GLY A 50 -0.57 6.63 1.44
C GLY A 50 0.36 6.35 0.26
N VAL A 51 1.67 6.22 0.54
CA VAL A 51 2.66 5.76 -0.44
C VAL A 51 3.63 4.75 0.16
N ALA A 52 3.74 3.58 -0.46
CA ALA A 52 4.76 2.58 -0.15
C ALA A 52 5.86 2.63 -1.22
N VAL A 53 7.12 2.55 -0.80
CA VAL A 53 8.28 2.72 -1.70
C VAL A 53 9.23 1.54 -1.59
N GLN A 54 9.54 0.92 -2.74
CA GLN A 54 10.58 -0.11 -2.85
C GLN A 54 11.74 0.39 -3.70
N ASP A 55 12.96 0.30 -3.16
CA ASP A 55 14.18 0.60 -3.90
C ASP A 55 14.66 -0.65 -4.65
N VAL A 56 14.85 -0.55 -5.96
CA VAL A 56 15.29 -1.69 -6.78
C VAL A 56 16.77 -2.00 -6.55
N GLY A 57 17.58 -1.01 -6.14
CA GLY A 57 19.00 -1.21 -5.85
C GLY A 57 19.29 -1.83 -4.48
N LYS A 58 18.27 -2.17 -3.69
CA LYS A 58 18.40 -2.71 -2.33
C LYS A 58 17.72 -4.07 -2.14
N LEU A 59 17.50 -4.80 -3.23
CA LEU A 59 17.08 -6.21 -3.19
C LEU A 59 18.24 -7.10 -2.75
#